data_AF-M5C699-F1
#
_entry.id   AF-M5C699-F1
#
_cell.length_a   1.000
_cell.length_b   1.000
_cell.length_c   1.000
_cell.angle_alpha   90.00
_cell.angle_beta   90.00
_cell.angle_gamma   90.00
#
_symmetry.space_group_name_H-M   'P 1'
#
loop_
_entity.id
_entity.type
_entity.pdbx_description
1 polymer ?
#
loop_
_entity_poly.entity_id
_entity_poly.type
_entity_poly.pdbx_seq_one_letter_code
_entity_poly.pdbx_strand_id
1 'polypeptide(L)'
;MAPSGFQSKVDMTFIGTATAIISIDGINFITDPAFDGAGTEYDLGIITLQSLKGPALGLHELPVIDAVLLSHEDHPDNLDTAGRTLLDGRVVITTPDGASKLKPRPAVHAIQPWQTLSLDIRGKQFNITGTPCVHLPGGETTGFIIQTESFGTSPEGLSNAIYFSGDTIYLEELAKMRKNFNIVLAIINLGAVIVPGPEGPLQITLDGKSAVKLIQDIEADVVVPMHFDSWKHFTEPSAESRKVFAEAGLGDKIVWLEPGTVKHVL
;
A
#
# COMPACT_ATOMS: atom_id res chain seq x y z
N MET A 1 9.48 2.01 -18.41
CA MET A 1 9.70 3.40 -18.86
C MET A 1 8.52 4.21 -18.35
N ALA A 2 8.72 5.45 -17.88
CA ALA A 2 7.61 6.29 -17.44
C ALA A 2 6.56 6.45 -18.56
N PRO A 3 5.26 6.43 -18.25
CA PRO A 3 4.20 6.62 -19.25
C PRO A 3 4.37 7.96 -19.98
N SER A 4 3.98 8.02 -21.25
CA SER A 4 4.10 9.24 -22.05
C SER A 4 3.34 10.40 -21.40
N GLY A 5 4.03 11.53 -21.20
CA GLY A 5 3.44 12.73 -20.60
C GLY A 5 3.47 12.78 -19.07
N PHE A 6 3.92 11.72 -18.38
CA PHE A 6 4.17 11.76 -16.94
C PHE A 6 5.48 12.52 -16.66
N GLN A 7 5.41 13.62 -15.93
CA GLN A 7 6.56 14.51 -15.67
C GLN A 7 7.01 14.55 -14.21
N SER A 8 6.26 13.93 -13.30
CA SER A 8 6.63 13.89 -11.89
C SER A 8 7.72 12.87 -11.66
N LYS A 9 8.59 13.12 -10.68
CA LYS A 9 9.57 12.16 -10.21
C LYS A 9 8.97 11.34 -9.07
N VAL A 10 8.97 10.02 -9.20
CA VAL A 10 8.54 9.10 -8.14
C VAL A 10 9.71 8.20 -7.76
N ASP A 11 10.21 8.40 -6.54
CA ASP A 11 11.18 7.52 -5.92
C ASP A 11 10.49 6.70 -4.81
N MET A 12 10.86 5.44 -4.66
CA MET A 12 10.36 4.58 -3.58
C MET A 12 11.51 4.01 -2.76
N THR A 13 11.27 3.89 -1.46
CA THR A 13 12.16 3.17 -0.53
C THR A 13 11.33 2.14 0.22
N PHE A 14 11.57 0.87 -0.06
CA PHE A 14 10.90 -0.23 0.64
C PHE A 14 11.54 -0.42 2.02
N ILE A 15 10.73 -0.40 3.08
CA ILE A 15 11.23 -0.54 4.46
C ILE A 15 11.02 -1.98 4.94
N GLY A 16 9.85 -2.56 4.68
CA GLY A 16 9.52 -3.93 5.05
C GLY A 16 8.00 -4.15 5.00
N THR A 17 7.54 -5.39 4.84
CA THR A 17 6.10 -5.73 4.80
C THR A 17 5.28 -4.81 3.88
N ALA A 18 4.36 -4.00 4.41
CA ALA A 18 3.56 -3.01 3.68
C ALA A 18 4.12 -1.59 3.81
N THR A 19 5.23 -1.41 4.53
CA THR A 19 5.86 -0.13 4.77
C THR A 19 6.81 0.26 3.63
N ALA A 20 6.47 1.35 2.95
CA ALA A 20 7.35 2.00 1.98
C ALA A 20 7.17 3.52 2.02
N ILE A 21 8.26 4.23 1.72
CA ILE A 21 8.19 5.67 1.42
C ILE A 21 7.94 5.84 -0.07
N ILE A 22 6.97 6.68 -0.41
CA ILE A 22 6.68 7.13 -1.77
C ILE A 22 7.00 8.63 -1.82
N SER A 23 8.12 8.98 -2.46
CA SER A 23 8.54 10.36 -2.67
C SER A 23 8.03 10.84 -4.02
N ILE A 24 7.04 11.75 -4.01
CA ILE A 24 6.47 12.38 -5.21
C ILE A 24 6.91 13.84 -5.25
N ASP A 25 7.83 14.17 -6.16
CA ASP A 25 8.41 15.52 -6.30
C ASP A 25 8.93 16.11 -4.96
N GLY A 26 9.49 15.26 -4.10
CA GLY A 26 10.04 15.65 -2.79
C GLY A 26 9.01 15.75 -1.65
N ILE A 27 7.77 15.34 -1.90
CA ILE A 27 6.75 15.09 -0.86
C ILE A 27 6.77 13.61 -0.50
N ASN A 28 6.98 13.29 0.77
CA ASN A 28 7.16 11.92 1.23
C ASN A 28 5.89 11.40 1.89
N PHE A 29 5.23 10.46 1.23
CA PHE A 29 4.20 9.63 1.85
C PHE A 29 4.86 8.39 2.44
N ILE A 30 4.29 7.84 3.52
CA ILE A 30 4.62 6.51 4.00
C ILE A 30 3.36 5.65 4.07
N THR A 31 3.46 4.40 3.61
CA THR A 31 2.39 3.41 3.74
C THR A 31 2.58 2.61 5.02
N ASP A 32 1.48 2.24 5.69
CA ASP A 32 1.40 1.19 6.72
C ASP A 32 2.68 1.03 7.57
N PRO A 33 3.00 2.01 8.45
CA PRO A 33 4.28 2.04 9.15
C PRO A 33 4.40 0.93 10.20
N ALA A 34 5.29 -0.03 9.97
CA ALA A 34 5.70 -1.07 10.91
C ALA A 34 7.23 -1.06 11.08
N PHE A 35 7.71 -0.83 12.31
CA PHE A 35 9.10 -0.58 12.66
C PHE A 35 9.63 -1.36 13.88
N ASP A 36 8.82 -2.20 14.51
CA ASP A 36 9.25 -3.05 15.62
C ASP A 36 10.26 -4.11 15.13
N GLY A 37 11.15 -4.54 16.03
CA GLY A 37 12.32 -5.35 15.68
C GLY A 37 11.99 -6.78 15.24
N ALA A 38 12.95 -7.43 14.59
CA ALA A 38 12.87 -8.86 14.27
C ALA A 38 12.63 -9.70 15.54
N GLY A 39 11.78 -10.72 15.43
CA GLY A 39 11.43 -11.60 16.55
C GLY A 39 10.33 -11.04 17.46
N THR A 40 9.82 -9.83 17.21
CA THR A 40 8.67 -9.29 17.96
C THR A 40 7.43 -10.16 17.71
N GLU A 41 6.76 -10.53 18.80
CA GLU A 41 5.54 -11.35 18.79
C GLU A 41 4.35 -10.53 19.30
N TYR A 42 3.20 -10.72 18.65
CA TYR A 42 1.93 -10.09 19.00
C TYR A 42 0.91 -11.17 19.25
N ASP A 43 0.53 -11.34 20.51
CA ASP A 43 -0.56 -12.23 20.90
C ASP A 43 -1.90 -11.53 20.69
N LEU A 44 -2.64 -11.96 19.67
CA LEU A 44 -3.99 -11.48 19.35
C LEU A 44 -5.07 -12.38 19.99
N GLY A 45 -4.70 -13.25 20.92
CA GLY A 45 -5.56 -14.18 21.66
C GLY A 45 -5.92 -15.45 20.88
N ILE A 46 -6.18 -15.33 19.57
CA ILE A 46 -6.47 -16.48 18.69
C ILE A 46 -5.26 -16.92 17.84
N ILE A 47 -4.33 -15.99 17.61
CA ILE A 47 -3.14 -16.20 16.82
C ILE A 47 -2.02 -15.32 17.37
N THR A 48 -0.79 -15.83 17.32
CA THR A 48 0.41 -15.03 17.56
C THR A 48 1.03 -14.67 16.22
N LEU A 49 1.09 -13.37 15.93
CA LEU A 49 1.83 -12.87 14.78
C LEU A 49 3.29 -12.67 15.18
N GLN A 50 4.21 -12.99 14.28
CA GLN A 50 5.65 -12.87 14.54
C GLN A 50 6.34 -12.21 13.37
N SER A 51 7.05 -11.13 13.66
CA SER A 51 8.00 -10.52 12.74
C SER A 51 9.27 -11.38 12.68
N LEU A 52 9.73 -11.69 11.46
CA LEU A 52 10.94 -12.46 11.18
C LEU A 52 12.12 -11.56 10.81
N LYS A 53 11.85 -10.37 10.29
CA LYS A 53 12.86 -9.38 9.89
C LYS A 53 12.43 -8.01 10.37
N GLY A 54 13.37 -7.24 10.90
CA GLY A 54 13.14 -5.85 11.28
C GLY A 54 13.05 -4.94 10.05
N PRO A 55 12.68 -3.66 10.25
CA PRO A 55 12.63 -2.69 9.16
C PRO A 55 14.04 -2.46 8.60
N ALA A 56 14.14 -2.23 7.30
CA ALA A 56 15.42 -1.94 6.63
C ALA A 56 16.00 -0.58 7.01
N LEU A 57 15.15 0.34 7.48
CA LEU A 57 15.52 1.65 8.05
C LEU A 57 14.75 1.85 9.34
N GLY A 58 15.42 2.31 10.40
CA GLY A 58 14.77 2.74 11.63
C GLY A 58 14.06 4.08 11.48
N LEU A 59 13.14 4.39 12.41
CA LEU A 59 12.40 5.66 12.43
C LEU A 59 13.30 6.91 12.36
N HIS A 60 14.51 6.84 12.93
CA HIS A 60 15.46 7.94 12.98
C HIS A 60 16.25 8.14 11.67
N GLU A 61 16.16 7.19 10.74
CA GLU A 61 16.83 7.22 9.43
C GLU A 61 15.90 7.72 8.33
N LEU A 62 14.60 7.88 8.63
CA LEU A 62 13.61 8.32 7.66
C LEU A 62 13.83 9.78 7.26
N PRO A 63 13.57 10.14 5.99
CA PRO A 63 13.40 11.54 5.63
C PRO A 63 12.16 12.11 6.35
N VAL A 64 11.95 13.42 6.23
CA VAL A 64 10.70 14.05 6.71
C VAL A 64 9.53 13.37 6.01
N ILE A 65 8.65 12.76 6.79
CA ILE A 65 7.39 12.18 6.33
C ILE A 65 6.30 13.23 6.42
N ASP A 66 5.66 13.51 5.29
CA ASP A 66 4.65 14.57 5.15
C ASP A 66 3.23 14.04 5.38
N ALA A 67 2.94 12.82 4.93
CA ALA A 67 1.64 12.16 5.12
C ALA A 67 1.75 10.65 5.26
N VAL A 68 0.78 10.04 5.95
CA VAL A 68 0.67 8.60 6.16
C VAL A 68 -0.58 8.08 5.42
N LEU A 69 -0.38 7.06 4.60
CA LEU A 69 -1.44 6.26 3.97
C LEU A 69 -1.57 4.97 4.77
N LEU A 70 -2.54 4.91 5.67
CA LEU A 70 -2.71 3.81 6.61
C LEU A 70 -3.94 2.99 6.20
N SER A 71 -3.71 1.83 5.60
CA SER A 71 -4.77 0.97 5.06
C SER A 71 -5.73 0.49 6.14
N HIS A 72 -5.20 0.14 7.31
CA HIS A 72 -5.92 -0.21 8.53
C HIS A 72 -4.97 -0.15 9.73
N GLU A 73 -5.50 0.08 10.92
CA GLU A 73 -4.74 0.37 12.13
C GLU A 73 -4.65 -0.78 13.11
N ASP A 74 -5.37 -1.89 12.92
CA ASP A 74 -5.52 -2.94 13.92
C ASP A 74 -4.60 -4.15 13.71
N HIS A 75 -3.84 -4.20 12.63
CA HIS A 75 -2.85 -5.25 12.39
C HIS A 75 -1.40 -4.78 12.60
N PRO A 76 -0.61 -5.47 13.45
CA PRO A 76 0.78 -5.09 13.74
C PRO A 76 1.72 -5.08 12.54
N ASP A 77 1.45 -5.85 11.49
CA ASP A 77 2.27 -5.87 10.28
C ASP A 77 2.01 -4.67 9.35
N ASN A 78 0.96 -3.89 9.61
CA ASN A 78 0.64 -2.63 8.95
C ASN A 78 0.78 -1.42 9.89
N LEU A 79 0.62 -1.60 11.20
CA LEU A 79 0.79 -0.55 12.20
C LEU A 79 1.15 -1.10 13.58
N ASP A 80 2.44 -1.23 13.84
CA ASP A 80 2.96 -1.67 15.14
C ASP A 80 3.22 -0.53 16.15
N THR A 81 3.82 -0.88 17.28
CA THR A 81 4.03 0.03 18.40
C THR A 81 4.93 1.19 18.00
N ALA A 82 6.09 0.90 17.39
CA ALA A 82 7.01 1.92 16.90
C ALA A 82 6.39 2.76 15.79
N GLY A 83 5.73 2.14 14.80
CA GLY A 83 5.10 2.82 13.68
C GLY A 83 4.00 3.80 14.10
N ARG A 84 3.23 3.48 15.15
CA ARG A 84 2.23 4.41 15.73
C ARG A 84 2.81 5.72 16.19
N THR A 85 4.08 5.75 16.63
CA THR A 85 4.74 6.99 17.05
C THR A 85 4.98 7.93 15.88
N LEU A 86 5.07 7.41 14.65
CA LEU A 86 5.22 8.21 13.45
C LEU A 86 3.95 9.01 13.13
N LEU A 87 2.78 8.58 13.58
CA LEU A 87 1.51 9.25 13.26
C LEU A 87 1.40 10.66 13.87
N ASP A 88 2.11 10.90 14.98
CA ASP A 88 1.99 12.16 15.71
C ASP A 88 2.56 13.33 14.90
N GLY A 89 1.73 14.36 14.69
CA GLY A 89 2.10 15.56 13.94
C GLY A 89 2.07 15.42 12.41
N ARG A 90 1.56 14.30 11.86
CA ARG A 90 1.35 14.14 10.41
C ARG A 90 -0.11 14.06 10.04
N VAL A 91 -0.39 14.36 8.77
CA VAL A 91 -1.66 14.01 8.12
C VAL A 91 -1.68 12.49 7.97
N VAL A 92 -2.70 11.85 8.52
CA VAL A 92 -2.92 10.41 8.40
C VAL A 92 -4.26 10.20 7.72
N ILE A 93 -4.29 9.36 6.70
CA ILE A 93 -5.52 9.00 5.98
C ILE A 93 -5.74 7.52 6.19
N THR A 94 -6.92 7.16 6.69
CA THR A 94 -7.25 5.78 7.05
C THR A 94 -8.76 5.55 7.03
N THR A 95 -9.18 4.33 7.37
CA THR A 95 -10.59 3.95 7.45
C THR A 95 -11.36 4.77 8.49
N PRO A 96 -12.69 4.87 8.38
CA PRO A 96 -13.54 5.44 9.42
C PRO A 96 -13.31 4.84 10.81
N ASP A 97 -13.20 3.52 10.89
CA ASP A 97 -12.89 2.82 12.14
C ASP A 97 -11.51 3.21 12.67
N GLY A 98 -10.48 3.19 11.81
CA GLY A 98 -9.14 3.60 12.20
C GLY A 98 -9.04 5.05 12.66
N ALA A 99 -9.74 5.97 11.99
CA ALA A 99 -9.84 7.36 12.43
C ALA A 99 -10.52 7.49 13.80
N SER A 100 -11.45 6.59 14.12
CA SER A 100 -12.07 6.52 15.44
C SER A 100 -11.12 5.97 16.50
N LYS A 101 -10.43 4.85 16.22
CA LYS A 101 -9.51 4.18 17.15
C LYS A 101 -8.22 4.96 17.40
N LEU A 102 -7.80 5.83 16.47
CA LEU A 102 -6.57 6.63 16.58
C LEU A 102 -6.75 8.00 17.26
N LYS A 103 -7.95 8.32 17.74
CA LYS A 103 -8.21 9.52 18.55
C LYS A 103 -7.29 9.56 19.78
N PRO A 104 -6.88 10.76 20.25
CA PRO A 104 -7.38 12.08 19.86
C PRO A 104 -6.56 12.78 18.76
N ARG A 105 -5.79 12.06 17.95
CA ARG A 105 -4.91 12.68 16.94
C ARG A 105 -5.72 13.56 15.96
N PRO A 106 -5.48 14.89 15.93
CA PRO A 106 -6.37 15.84 15.23
C PRO A 106 -6.21 15.82 13.70
N ALA A 107 -5.10 15.29 13.19
CA ALA A 107 -4.78 15.22 11.77
C ALA A 107 -5.00 13.81 11.17
N VAL A 108 -5.85 12.99 11.80
CA VAL A 108 -6.29 11.71 11.26
C VAL A 108 -7.63 11.91 10.54
N HIS A 109 -7.68 11.52 9.27
CA HIS A 109 -8.82 11.71 8.39
C HIS A 109 -9.37 10.34 7.97
N ALA A 110 -10.67 10.16 8.18
CA ALA A 110 -11.40 9.02 7.65
C ALA A 110 -11.61 9.17 6.15
N ILE A 111 -11.45 8.08 5.40
CA ILE A 111 -11.77 7.99 3.97
C ILE A 111 -12.65 6.78 3.69
N GLN A 112 -13.78 7.01 3.02
CA GLN A 112 -14.66 5.96 2.55
C GLN A 112 -14.23 5.46 1.15
N PRO A 113 -14.62 4.24 0.74
CA PRO A 113 -14.44 3.80 -0.64
C PRO A 113 -15.02 4.81 -1.64
N TRP A 114 -14.21 5.17 -2.63
CA TRP A 114 -14.48 6.16 -3.67
C TRP A 114 -14.69 7.61 -3.20
N GLN A 115 -14.51 7.90 -1.91
CA GLN A 115 -14.41 9.26 -1.42
C GLN A 115 -13.04 9.82 -1.75
N THR A 116 -13.00 11.06 -2.25
CA THR A 116 -11.76 11.82 -2.46
C THR A 116 -11.59 12.87 -1.37
N LEU A 117 -10.39 12.93 -0.78
CA LEU A 117 -9.93 14.00 0.09
C LEU A 117 -8.90 14.85 -0.66
N SER A 118 -9.10 16.16 -0.70
CA SER A 118 -8.12 17.11 -1.23
C SER A 118 -7.25 17.64 -0.10
N LEU A 119 -5.94 17.51 -0.24
CA LEU A 119 -4.94 17.84 0.77
C LEU A 119 -3.88 18.77 0.19
N ASP A 120 -3.64 19.89 0.87
CA ASP A 120 -2.46 20.70 0.65
C ASP A 120 -1.32 20.14 1.52
N ILE A 121 -0.31 19.60 0.86
CA ILE A 121 0.89 19.07 1.51
C ILE A 121 2.07 19.92 1.02
N ARG A 122 2.56 20.80 1.91
CA ARG A 122 3.68 21.71 1.65
C ARG A 122 3.47 22.61 0.41
N GLY A 123 2.24 23.09 0.20
CA GLY A 123 1.87 23.97 -0.90
C GLY A 123 1.56 23.23 -2.21
N LYS A 124 1.58 21.89 -2.21
CA LYS A 124 1.22 21.06 -3.35
C LYS A 124 -0.11 20.36 -3.08
N GLN A 125 -1.03 20.44 -4.03
CA GLN A 125 -2.33 19.80 -3.91
C GLN A 125 -2.28 18.33 -4.32
N PHE A 126 -2.83 17.48 -3.47
CA PHE A 126 -3.05 16.06 -3.71
C PHE A 126 -4.51 15.72 -3.53
N ASN A 127 -5.04 14.89 -4.42
CA ASN A 127 -6.34 14.24 -4.25
C ASN A 127 -6.08 12.77 -3.91
N ILE A 128 -6.55 12.35 -2.75
CA ILE A 128 -6.44 10.97 -2.26
C ILE A 128 -7.83 10.36 -2.29
N THR A 129 -8.02 9.30 -3.07
CA THR A 129 -9.29 8.58 -3.16
C THR A 129 -9.17 7.21 -2.49
N GLY A 130 -10.08 6.89 -1.58
CA GLY A 130 -10.12 5.58 -0.94
C GLY A 130 -10.60 4.51 -1.92
N THR A 131 -10.06 3.30 -1.84
CA THR A 131 -10.56 2.15 -2.61
C THR A 131 -11.20 1.12 -1.69
N PRO A 132 -12.20 0.36 -2.18
CA PRO A 132 -12.78 -0.73 -1.40
C PRO A 132 -11.74 -1.84 -1.22
N CYS A 133 -11.65 -2.36 0.00
CA CYS A 133 -10.86 -3.53 0.33
C CYS A 133 -11.71 -4.55 1.10
N VAL A 134 -11.33 -5.82 1.00
CA VAL A 134 -11.88 -6.90 1.81
C VAL A 134 -10.72 -7.67 2.40
N HIS A 135 -10.63 -7.66 3.73
CA HIS A 135 -9.56 -8.31 4.47
C HIS A 135 -10.13 -9.34 5.46
N LEU A 136 -10.67 -8.90 6.60
CA LEU A 136 -11.33 -9.76 7.58
C LEU A 136 -12.83 -9.43 7.72
N PRO A 137 -13.70 -10.42 7.98
CA PRO A 137 -15.10 -10.15 8.30
C PRO A 137 -15.20 -9.19 9.50
N GLY A 138 -15.78 -8.01 9.27
CA GLY A 138 -15.96 -6.98 10.29
C GLY A 138 -14.76 -6.04 10.53
N GLY A 139 -13.62 -6.28 9.87
CA GLY A 139 -12.51 -5.34 9.82
C GLY A 139 -12.67 -4.33 8.68
N GLU A 140 -12.29 -3.07 8.92
CA GLU A 140 -12.22 -2.06 7.86
C GLU A 140 -10.79 -1.97 7.32
N THR A 141 -10.65 -2.05 6.00
CA THR A 141 -9.39 -1.79 5.30
C THR A 141 -9.67 -0.93 4.09
N THR A 142 -8.69 -0.11 3.67
CA THR A 142 -8.78 0.70 2.45
C THR A 142 -7.46 0.73 1.70
N GLY A 143 -7.54 0.89 0.38
CA GLY A 143 -6.42 1.29 -0.46
C GLY A 143 -6.56 2.75 -0.86
N PHE A 144 -5.59 3.27 -1.61
CA PHE A 144 -5.49 4.69 -1.92
C PHE A 144 -5.11 4.91 -3.38
N ILE A 145 -5.83 5.81 -4.04
CA ILE A 145 -5.46 6.38 -5.33
C ILE A 145 -4.95 7.79 -5.08
N ILE A 146 -3.69 8.05 -5.40
CA ILE A 146 -3.02 9.33 -5.25
C ILE A 146 -3.02 10.03 -6.60
N GLN A 147 -3.47 11.28 -6.61
CA GLN A 147 -3.43 12.15 -7.78
C GLN A 147 -2.86 13.51 -7.40
N THR A 148 -2.21 14.14 -8.36
CA THR A 148 -1.81 15.55 -8.29
C THR A 148 -1.73 16.08 -9.71
N GLU A 149 -1.88 17.40 -9.89
CA GLU A 149 -1.89 18.04 -11.20
C GLU A 149 -0.65 17.69 -12.03
N SER A 150 0.51 17.55 -11.36
CA SER A 150 1.80 17.24 -12.01
C SER A 150 1.86 15.83 -12.61
N PHE A 151 0.91 14.95 -12.31
CA PHE A 151 0.81 13.63 -12.96
C PHE A 151 0.27 13.74 -14.38
N GLY A 152 -0.50 14.79 -14.69
CA GLY A 152 -1.11 14.98 -16.01
C GLY A 152 -2.16 13.92 -16.36
N THR A 153 -2.43 13.77 -17.64
CA THR A 153 -3.40 12.81 -18.18
C THR A 153 -2.76 11.87 -19.20
N SER A 154 -3.29 10.65 -19.30
CA SER A 154 -2.92 9.71 -20.37
C SER A 154 -3.39 10.20 -21.75
N PRO A 155 -2.89 9.61 -22.86
CA PRO A 155 -3.38 9.91 -24.20
C PRO A 155 -4.90 9.71 -24.39
N GLU A 156 -5.50 8.81 -23.61
CA GLU A 156 -6.94 8.53 -23.59
C GLU A 156 -7.73 9.57 -22.76
N GLY A 157 -7.06 10.56 -22.19
CA GLY A 157 -7.67 11.64 -21.41
C GLY A 157 -7.97 11.29 -19.96
N LEU A 158 -7.44 10.18 -19.45
CA LEU A 158 -7.66 9.75 -18.07
C LEU A 158 -6.62 10.38 -17.14
N SER A 159 -7.01 10.67 -15.91
CA SER A 159 -6.08 11.25 -14.94
C SER A 159 -5.03 10.19 -14.54
N ASN A 160 -3.76 10.53 -14.66
CA ASN A 160 -2.68 9.67 -14.18
C ASN A 160 -2.74 9.59 -12.65
N ALA A 161 -2.54 8.39 -12.11
CA ALA A 161 -2.64 8.14 -10.68
C ALA A 161 -1.70 7.02 -10.21
N ILE A 162 -1.30 7.11 -8.94
CA ILE A 162 -0.61 6.02 -8.24
C ILE A 162 -1.64 5.30 -7.38
N TYR A 163 -1.65 3.98 -7.42
CA TYR A 163 -2.54 3.16 -6.60
C TYR A 163 -1.72 2.40 -5.54
N PHE A 164 -2.13 2.45 -4.28
CA PHE A 164 -1.66 1.58 -3.21
C PHE A 164 -2.83 0.70 -2.75
N SER A 165 -2.68 -0.62 -2.80
CA SER A 165 -3.81 -1.54 -2.58
C SER A 165 -4.32 -1.59 -1.15
N GLY A 166 -3.44 -1.34 -0.16
CA GLY A 166 -3.66 -1.87 1.19
C GLY A 166 -3.84 -3.40 1.17
N ASP A 167 -4.27 -3.95 2.30
CA ASP A 167 -4.53 -5.38 2.41
C ASP A 167 -5.94 -5.69 1.88
N THR A 168 -6.00 -6.46 0.79
CA THR A 168 -7.27 -6.85 0.19
C THR A 168 -7.12 -8.14 -0.60
N ILE A 169 -8.23 -8.83 -0.85
CA ILE A 169 -8.35 -9.79 -1.95
C ILE A 169 -8.71 -9.08 -3.27
N TYR A 170 -8.72 -9.82 -4.38
CA TYR A 170 -9.22 -9.29 -5.65
C TYR A 170 -10.73 -9.05 -5.58
N LEU A 171 -11.14 -7.84 -5.99
CA LEU A 171 -12.54 -7.44 -6.11
C LEU A 171 -12.78 -6.94 -7.53
N GLU A 172 -13.84 -7.39 -8.19
CA GLU A 172 -14.23 -6.89 -9.52
C GLU A 172 -14.46 -5.37 -9.52
N GLU A 173 -14.85 -4.81 -8.37
CA GLU A 173 -15.02 -3.39 -8.21
C GLU A 173 -13.73 -2.58 -8.38
N LEU A 174 -12.55 -3.15 -8.09
CA LEU A 174 -11.27 -2.47 -8.31
C LEU A 174 -11.02 -2.20 -9.79
N ALA A 175 -11.54 -3.03 -10.71
CA ALA A 175 -11.45 -2.78 -12.15
C ALA A 175 -12.15 -1.47 -12.57
N LYS A 176 -13.08 -0.94 -11.76
CA LYS A 176 -13.73 0.36 -12.04
C LYS A 176 -12.74 1.52 -12.00
N MET A 177 -11.57 1.39 -11.36
CA MET A 177 -10.52 2.42 -11.37
C MET A 177 -10.16 2.85 -12.79
N ARG A 178 -10.06 1.88 -13.71
CA ARG A 178 -9.66 2.11 -15.11
C ARG A 178 -10.59 3.05 -15.87
N LYS A 179 -11.83 3.23 -15.41
CA LYS A 179 -12.81 4.15 -16.01
C LYS A 179 -12.45 5.62 -15.81
N ASN A 180 -11.75 5.94 -14.73
CA ASN A 180 -11.47 7.33 -14.34
C ASN A 180 -9.96 7.61 -14.30
N PHE A 181 -9.13 6.58 -14.13
CA PHE A 181 -7.71 6.71 -13.88
C PHE A 181 -6.89 5.88 -14.86
N ASN A 182 -5.75 6.43 -15.26
CA ASN A 182 -4.63 5.68 -15.79
C ASN A 182 -3.67 5.37 -14.63
N ILE A 183 -3.51 4.10 -14.28
CA ILE A 183 -2.68 3.70 -13.13
C ILE A 183 -1.22 3.60 -13.58
N VAL A 184 -0.49 4.70 -13.43
CA VAL A 184 0.93 4.78 -13.86
C VAL A 184 1.85 3.96 -12.96
N LEU A 185 1.44 3.76 -11.70
CA LEU A 185 2.13 2.92 -10.73
C LEU A 185 1.11 2.27 -9.81
N ALA A 186 1.14 0.93 -9.73
CA ALA A 186 0.40 0.15 -8.74
C ALA A 186 1.36 -0.44 -7.71
N ILE A 187 1.13 -0.12 -6.44
CA ILE A 187 1.83 -0.65 -5.28
C ILE A 187 0.90 -1.67 -4.64
N ILE A 188 1.26 -2.95 -4.67
CA ILE A 188 0.34 -4.05 -4.36
C ILE A 188 0.87 -4.88 -3.19
N ASN A 189 0.10 -4.95 -2.11
CA ASN A 189 0.34 -5.89 -1.02
C ASN A 189 -0.07 -7.30 -1.45
N LEU A 190 0.84 -8.27 -1.29
CA LEU A 190 0.65 -9.68 -1.60
C LEU A 190 0.50 -10.51 -0.31
N GLY A 191 1.21 -11.63 -0.21
CA GLY A 191 1.35 -12.43 1.01
C GLY A 191 0.48 -13.68 1.02
N ALA A 192 -0.59 -13.71 0.22
CA ALA A 192 -1.57 -14.80 0.16
C ALA A 192 -1.97 -15.28 1.57
N VAL A 193 -2.24 -14.35 2.49
CA VAL A 193 -2.49 -14.71 3.89
C VAL A 193 -3.79 -15.50 3.97
N ILE A 194 -3.75 -16.64 4.65
CA ILE A 194 -4.89 -17.53 4.86
C ILE A 194 -5.10 -17.70 6.35
N VAL A 195 -6.32 -17.43 6.80
CA VAL A 195 -6.74 -17.55 8.21
C VAL A 195 -7.90 -18.53 8.36
N PRO A 196 -8.15 -19.06 9.57
CA PRO A 196 -9.38 -19.81 9.84
C PRO A 196 -10.62 -18.91 9.68
N GLY A 197 -11.59 -19.34 8.88
CA GLY A 197 -12.89 -18.66 8.69
C GLY A 197 -14.07 -19.55 9.09
N PRO A 198 -15.30 -18.99 9.11
CA PRO A 198 -16.50 -19.70 9.55
C PRO A 198 -16.87 -20.89 8.66
N GLU A 199 -16.54 -20.85 7.37
CA GLU A 199 -16.86 -21.88 6.38
C GLU A 199 -15.61 -22.62 5.85
N GLY A 200 -14.45 -22.41 6.48
CA GLY A 200 -13.16 -22.95 6.04
C GLY A 200 -12.06 -21.89 5.97
N PRO A 201 -10.89 -22.21 5.39
CA PRO A 201 -9.80 -21.26 5.22
C PRO A 201 -10.24 -20.05 4.38
N LEU A 202 -9.95 -18.85 4.89
CA LEU A 202 -10.25 -17.58 4.24
C LEU A 202 -8.95 -16.92 3.80
N GLN A 203 -8.81 -16.64 2.51
CA GLN A 203 -7.72 -15.79 2.01
C GLN A 203 -8.08 -14.32 2.23
N ILE A 204 -7.15 -13.54 2.75
CA ILE A 204 -7.39 -12.16 3.18
C ILE A 204 -6.47 -11.12 2.51
N THR A 205 -5.47 -11.57 1.77
CA THR A 205 -4.63 -10.71 0.91
C THR A 205 -4.45 -11.32 -0.49
N LEU A 206 -3.96 -10.54 -1.45
CA LEU A 206 -3.71 -11.01 -2.81
C LEU A 206 -2.62 -12.10 -2.83
N ASP A 207 -2.85 -13.12 -3.65
CA ASP A 207 -1.78 -13.99 -4.15
C ASP A 207 -1.30 -13.49 -5.53
N GLY A 208 -0.23 -14.08 -6.06
CA GLY A 208 0.33 -13.67 -7.35
C GLY A 208 -0.68 -13.78 -8.49
N LYS A 209 -1.57 -14.79 -8.48
CA LYS A 209 -2.57 -15.00 -9.54
C LYS A 209 -3.65 -13.92 -9.52
N SER A 210 -4.17 -13.61 -8.34
CA SER A 210 -5.17 -12.55 -8.17
C SER A 210 -4.56 -11.17 -8.45
N ALA A 211 -3.29 -10.97 -8.12
CA ALA A 211 -2.54 -9.76 -8.47
C ALA A 211 -2.36 -9.62 -9.99
N VAL A 212 -2.04 -10.69 -10.73
CA VAL A 212 -2.02 -10.67 -12.21
C VAL A 212 -3.35 -10.17 -12.76
N LYS A 213 -4.46 -10.72 -12.25
CA LYS A 213 -5.79 -10.31 -12.69
C LYS A 213 -6.05 -8.83 -12.41
N LEU A 214 -5.74 -8.37 -11.19
CA LEU A 214 -5.87 -6.96 -10.83
C LEU A 214 -5.06 -6.04 -11.75
N ILE A 215 -3.78 -6.36 -11.97
CA ILE A 215 -2.85 -5.59 -12.81
C ILE A 215 -3.38 -5.47 -14.24
N GLN A 216 -3.92 -6.56 -14.79
CA GLN A 216 -4.51 -6.58 -16.13
C GLN A 216 -5.80 -5.76 -16.20
N ASP A 217 -6.71 -5.92 -15.23
CA ASP A 217 -8.00 -5.23 -15.24
C ASP A 217 -7.89 -3.71 -15.01
N ILE A 218 -6.86 -3.26 -14.27
CA ILE A 218 -6.58 -1.82 -14.07
C ILE A 218 -5.57 -1.27 -15.08
N GLU A 219 -5.06 -2.13 -15.97
CA GLU A 219 -4.01 -1.84 -16.96
C GLU A 219 -2.80 -1.08 -16.39
N ALA A 220 -2.31 -1.48 -15.20
CA ALA A 220 -1.22 -0.74 -14.55
C ALA A 220 0.06 -0.71 -15.42
N ASP A 221 0.68 0.45 -15.53
CA ASP A 221 1.88 0.65 -16.35
C ASP A 221 3.14 0.06 -15.68
N VAL A 222 3.33 0.39 -14.41
CA VAL A 222 4.41 -0.11 -13.55
C VAL A 222 3.81 -0.68 -12.27
N VAL A 223 4.39 -1.77 -11.75
CA VAL A 223 3.90 -2.45 -10.55
C VAL A 223 5.04 -2.68 -9.57
N VAL A 224 4.83 -2.30 -8.31
CA VAL A 224 5.72 -2.59 -7.19
C VAL A 224 4.99 -3.51 -6.21
N PRO A 225 5.30 -4.82 -6.20
CA PRO A 225 4.77 -5.72 -5.19
C PRO A 225 5.44 -5.45 -3.83
N MET A 226 4.70 -5.63 -2.74
CA MET A 226 5.13 -5.58 -1.34
C MET A 226 4.39 -6.66 -0.52
N HIS A 227 4.56 -6.70 0.80
CA HIS A 227 3.81 -7.56 1.73
C HIS A 227 3.90 -9.07 1.39
N PHE A 228 5.10 -9.57 1.15
CA PHE A 228 5.35 -10.99 0.81
C PHE A 228 6.53 -11.60 1.59
N ASP A 229 7.11 -10.86 2.53
CA ASP A 229 8.28 -11.24 3.33
C ASP A 229 8.25 -10.48 4.66
N SER A 230 9.09 -10.90 5.62
CA SER A 230 9.29 -10.31 6.96
C SER A 230 8.34 -10.79 8.05
N TRP A 231 7.27 -11.53 7.73
CA TRP A 231 6.36 -12.10 8.73
C TRP A 231 6.05 -13.58 8.48
N LYS A 232 5.81 -14.32 9.55
CA LYS A 232 5.63 -15.78 9.52
C LYS A 232 4.35 -16.25 8.83
N HIS A 233 3.32 -15.41 8.76
CA HIS A 233 1.99 -15.79 8.27
C HIS A 233 1.81 -15.64 6.76
N PHE A 234 2.80 -15.10 6.03
CA PHE A 234 2.79 -15.09 4.57
C PHE A 234 2.95 -16.51 4.01
N THR A 235 2.05 -16.88 3.10
CA THR A 235 2.00 -18.25 2.55
C THR A 235 2.56 -18.33 1.13
N GLU A 236 2.70 -17.19 0.43
CA GLU A 236 3.31 -17.10 -0.88
C GLU A 236 4.64 -16.31 -0.82
N PRO A 237 5.81 -16.96 -0.98
CA PRO A 237 7.08 -16.26 -1.04
C PRO A 237 7.26 -15.55 -2.39
N SER A 238 8.06 -14.48 -2.40
CA SER A 238 8.29 -13.67 -3.63
C SER A 238 8.75 -14.46 -4.85
N ALA A 239 9.44 -15.59 -4.67
CA ALA A 239 9.88 -16.44 -5.78
C ALA A 239 8.70 -17.00 -6.60
N GLU A 240 7.60 -17.35 -5.93
CA GLU A 240 6.39 -17.84 -6.59
C GLU A 240 5.67 -16.69 -7.31
N SER A 241 5.49 -15.53 -6.67
CA SER A 241 4.88 -14.37 -7.32
C SER A 241 5.70 -13.89 -8.54
N ARG A 242 7.05 -13.94 -8.47
CA ARG A 242 7.94 -13.66 -9.61
C ARG A 242 7.68 -14.59 -10.79
N LYS A 243 7.53 -15.89 -10.52
CA LYS A 243 7.23 -16.90 -11.53
C LYS A 243 5.86 -16.64 -12.17
N VAL A 244 4.84 -16.40 -11.35
CA VAL A 244 3.47 -16.11 -11.82
C VAL A 244 3.43 -14.84 -12.69
N PHE A 245 4.11 -13.76 -12.29
CA PHE A 245 4.20 -12.54 -13.10
C PHE A 245 4.96 -12.76 -14.42
N ALA A 246 6.02 -13.55 -14.42
CA ALA A 246 6.76 -13.88 -15.63
C ALA A 246 5.92 -14.72 -16.61
N GLU A 247 5.22 -15.75 -16.12
CA GLU A 247 4.32 -16.60 -16.91
C GLU A 247 3.14 -15.80 -17.49
N ALA A 248 2.68 -14.76 -16.80
CA ALA A 248 1.66 -13.83 -17.27
C ALA A 248 2.17 -12.76 -18.24
N GLY A 249 3.47 -12.73 -18.55
CA GLY A 249 4.08 -11.73 -19.43
C GLY A 249 4.18 -10.32 -18.81
N LEU A 250 4.08 -10.21 -17.48
CA LEU A 250 4.14 -8.93 -16.76
C LEU A 250 5.56 -8.55 -16.30
N GLY A 251 6.57 -9.40 -16.54
CA GLY A 251 7.93 -9.23 -16.01
C GLY A 251 8.52 -7.83 -16.19
N ASP A 252 8.35 -7.22 -17.36
CA ASP A 252 8.88 -5.88 -17.68
C ASP A 252 8.15 -4.73 -16.96
N LYS A 253 6.95 -4.99 -16.42
CA LYS A 253 6.17 -4.04 -15.63
C LYS A 253 6.53 -4.07 -14.14
N ILE A 254 7.10 -5.18 -13.66
CA ILE A 254 7.35 -5.38 -12.23
C ILE A 254 8.68 -4.78 -11.81
N VAL A 255 8.64 -3.86 -10.84
CA VAL A 255 9.82 -3.29 -10.19
C VAL A 255 9.91 -3.87 -8.77
N TRP A 256 10.88 -4.77 -8.58
CA TRP A 256 11.21 -5.30 -7.26
C TRP A 256 12.16 -4.35 -6.54
N LEU A 257 11.76 -3.88 -5.36
CA LEU A 257 12.56 -2.98 -4.56
C LEU A 257 13.55 -3.76 -3.67
N GLU A 258 14.75 -3.21 -3.53
CA GLU A 258 15.70 -3.65 -2.51
C GLU A 258 15.38 -2.91 -1.19
N PRO A 259 15.23 -3.63 -0.06
CA PRO A 259 14.93 -2.98 1.22
C PRO A 259 16.00 -1.93 1.61
N GLY A 260 15.55 -0.76 2.05
CA GLY A 260 16.41 0.34 2.54
C GLY A 260 17.07 1.17 1.45
N THR A 261 16.93 0.80 0.17
CA THR A 261 17.54 1.51 -0.95
C THR A 261 16.52 2.40 -1.67
N VAL A 262 16.89 3.65 -1.92
CA VAL A 262 16.10 4.57 -2.75
C VAL A 262 16.16 4.10 -4.20
N LYS A 263 15.00 3.86 -4.80
CA LYS A 263 14.85 3.48 -6.21
C LYS A 263 13.96 4.49 -6.94
N HIS A 264 14.48 5.04 -8.02
CA HIS A 264 13.65 5.77 -8.98
C HIS A 264 12.74 4.81 -9.74
N VAL A 265 11.43 5.06 -9.71
CA VAL A 265 10.38 4.20 -10.29
C VAL A 265 9.74 4.84 -11.52
N LEU A 266 9.35 6.12 -11.43
CA LEU A 266 8.77 6.91 -12.53
C LEU A 266 9.46 8.27 -12.66
#